data_AF-A0A6A3H6T1-F1
#
_entry.id   AF-A0A6A3H6T1-F1
#
_cell.length_a   1.000
_cell.length_b   1.000
_cell.length_c   1.000
_cell.angle_alpha   90.00
_cell.angle_beta   90.00
_cell.angle_gamma   90.00
#
_symmetry.space_group_name_H-M   'P 1'
#
loop_
_entity.id
_entity.type
_entity.pdbx_description
1 polymer ?
#
loop_
_entity_poly.entity_id
_entity_poly.type
_entity_poly.pdbx_seq_one_letter_code
_entity_poly.pdbx_strand_id
1 'polypeptide(L)'
;MMTRRARKISAFVCALGHFEWLRMPFGLKNAPMIYQRMNYNALWGFVQPKGGWANFSEKMRIAETADAEDRARVTEASVSPNEV
;
A
#
# COMPACT_ATOMS: atom_id res chain seq x y z
N MET A 1 -12.69 15.02 -6.65
CA MET A 1 -14.01 15.68 -6.54
C MET A 1 -15.03 14.87 -7.34
N MET A 2 -16.22 14.58 -6.81
CA MET A 2 -17.25 13.81 -7.53
C MET A 2 -17.83 14.62 -8.70
N THR A 3 -17.96 14.01 -9.87
CA THR A 3 -18.51 14.68 -11.05
C THR A 3 -20.02 14.91 -10.89
N ARG A 4 -20.57 15.98 -11.49
CA ARG A 4 -22.02 16.27 -11.45
C ARG A 4 -22.87 15.09 -11.93
N ARG A 5 -22.38 14.34 -12.92
CA ARG A 5 -23.03 13.12 -13.41
C ARG A 5 -23.07 12.02 -12.35
N ALA A 6 -21.94 11.74 -11.69
CA ALA A 6 -21.88 10.73 -10.64
C ALA A 6 -22.75 11.07 -9.43
N ARG A 7 -22.87 12.36 -9.09
CA ARG A 7 -23.77 12.84 -8.02
C ARG A 7 -25.24 12.50 -8.30
N LYS A 8 -25.71 12.78 -9.52
CA LYS A 8 -27.09 12.47 -9.93
C LYS A 8 -27.37 10.97 -9.95
N ILE A 9 -26.40 10.16 -10.39
CA ILE A 9 -26.56 8.69 -10.47
C ILE A 9 -26.58 8.04 -9.09
N SER A 10 -25.83 8.59 -8.13
CA SER A 10 -25.73 8.04 -6.77
C SER A 10 -26.76 8.65 -5.79
N ALA A 11 -27.66 9.51 -6.28
CA ALA A 11 -28.68 10.12 -5.44
C ALA A 11 -29.65 9.06 -4.90
N PHE A 12 -30.14 9.27 -3.68
CA PHE A 12 -31.03 8.33 -3.00
C PHE A 12 -32.23 9.05 -2.39
N VAL A 13 -33.26 8.30 -2.05
CA VAL A 13 -34.51 8.81 -1.46
C VAL A 13 -34.67 8.20 -0.07
N CYS A 14 -35.04 9.02 0.90
CA CYS A 14 -35.53 8.56 2.20
C CYS A 14 -36.85 9.27 2.54
N ALA A 15 -37.47 8.94 3.68
CA ALA A 15 -38.72 9.55 4.11
C ALA A 15 -38.69 11.09 4.16
N LEU A 16 -37.49 11.68 4.32
CA LEU A 16 -37.29 13.12 4.40
C LEU A 16 -37.06 13.80 3.04
N GLY A 17 -36.93 13.03 1.95
CA GLY A 17 -36.78 13.57 0.59
C GLY A 17 -35.64 12.96 -0.22
N HIS A 18 -35.21 13.69 -1.24
CA HIS A 18 -34.17 13.28 -2.19
C HIS A 18 -32.83 13.92 -1.85
N PHE A 19 -31.78 13.10 -1.77
CA PHE A 19 -30.44 13.52 -1.36
C PHE A 19 -29.38 13.08 -2.37
N GLU A 20 -28.42 13.96 -2.61
CA GLU A 20 -27.24 13.68 -3.44
C GLU A 20 -25.97 13.60 -2.59
N TRP A 21 -25.03 12.75 -3.00
CA TRP A 21 -23.74 12.67 -2.35
C TRP A 21 -22.77 13.77 -2.84
N LEU A 22 -22.22 14.56 -1.90
CA LEU A 22 -21.18 15.55 -2.21
C LEU A 22 -19.77 14.95 -2.26
N ARG A 23 -19.58 13.80 -1.61
CA ARG A 23 -18.33 13.01 -1.58
C ARG A 23 -18.66 11.57 -1.94
N MET A 24 -17.62 10.80 -2.22
CA MET A 24 -17.80 9.40 -2.59
C MET A 24 -18.49 8.63 -1.47
N PRO A 25 -19.70 8.07 -1.69
CA PRO A 25 -20.35 7.27 -0.67
C PRO A 25 -19.73 5.89 -0.55
N PHE A 26 -19.97 5.25 0.58
CA PHE A 26 -19.66 3.84 0.80
C PHE A 26 -20.56 2.93 -0.04
N GLY A 27 -20.13 1.69 -0.25
CA GLY A 27 -20.90 0.69 -1.01
C GLY A 27 -20.78 0.78 -2.53
N LEU A 28 -20.15 1.82 -3.08
CA LEU A 28 -19.81 1.84 -4.51
C LEU A 28 -18.61 0.93 -4.79
N LYS A 29 -18.70 0.09 -5.82
CA LYS A 29 -17.63 -0.83 -6.25
C LYS A 29 -16.27 -0.14 -6.44
N ASN A 30 -16.28 1.09 -6.96
CA ASN A 30 -15.07 1.85 -7.25
C ASN A 30 -14.59 2.73 -6.09
N ALA A 31 -15.33 2.76 -4.97
CA ALA A 31 -14.97 3.62 -3.85
C ALA A 31 -13.57 3.34 -3.30
N PRO A 32 -13.19 2.08 -2.99
CA PRO A 32 -11.87 1.78 -2.43
C PRO A 32 -10.72 2.24 -3.34
N MET A 33 -10.84 1.98 -4.66
CA MET A 33 -9.82 2.35 -5.64
C MET A 33 -9.57 3.86 -5.71
N ILE A 34 -10.65 4.66 -5.64
CA ILE A 34 -10.52 6.11 -5.74
C ILE A 34 -10.01 6.71 -4.43
N TYR A 35 -10.41 6.16 -3.28
CA TYR A 35 -9.82 6.51 -1.98
C TYR A 35 -8.32 6.21 -1.96
N GLN A 36 -7.92 5.02 -2.39
CA GLN A 36 -6.52 4.61 -2.41
C GLN A 36 -5.70 5.51 -3.35
N ARG A 37 -6.20 5.82 -4.55
CA ARG A 37 -5.53 6.76 -5.48
C ARG A 37 -5.36 8.16 -4.90
N MET A 38 -6.38 8.67 -4.20
CA MET A 38 -6.29 9.98 -3.55
C MET A 38 -5.20 9.99 -2.47
N ASN A 39 -5.13 8.94 -1.66
CA ASN A 39 -4.10 8.79 -0.64
C ASN A 39 -2.70 8.66 -1.27
N TYR A 40 -2.52 7.81 -2.26
CA TYR A 40 -1.23 7.69 -2.95
C TYR A 40 -0.77 9.00 -3.55
N ASN A 41 -1.67 9.76 -4.19
CA ASN A 41 -1.31 11.06 -4.77
C ASN A 41 -0.89 12.09 -3.71
N ALA A 42 -1.58 12.13 -2.57
CA ALA A 42 -1.26 13.05 -1.48
C ALA A 42 0.03 12.67 -0.75
N LEU A 43 0.29 11.37 -0.62
CA LEU A 43 1.43 10.84 0.12
C LEU A 43 2.65 10.59 -0.75
N TRP A 44 2.55 10.75 -2.08
CA TRP A 44 3.65 10.49 -3.01
C TRP A 44 4.93 11.28 -2.69
N GLY A 45 4.79 12.50 -2.19
CA GLY A 45 5.92 13.33 -1.76
C GLY A 45 6.49 12.96 -0.39
N PHE A 46 5.71 12.30 0.47
CA PHE A 46 6.10 11.92 1.83
C PHE A 46 6.71 10.53 1.92
N VAL A 47 6.30 9.63 1.03
CA VAL A 47 6.73 8.21 1.05
C VAL A 47 8.08 8.00 0.34
N GLN A 48 8.65 9.04 -0.28
CA GLN A 48 9.95 8.91 -0.94
C GLN A 48 11.07 8.69 0.09
N PRO A 49 11.78 7.54 0.04
CA PRO A 49 12.91 7.29 0.93
C PRO A 49 14.03 8.28 0.65
N LYS A 50 14.80 8.64 1.68
CA LYS A 50 15.97 9.53 1.54
C LYS A 50 16.95 8.91 0.52
N GLY A 51 17.19 9.63 -0.57
CA GLY A 51 18.03 9.17 -1.69
C GLY A 51 17.26 8.46 -2.81
N GLY A 52 15.92 8.40 -2.77
CA GLY A 52 15.10 7.82 -3.83
C GLY A 52 14.99 6.30 -3.79
N TRP A 53 14.07 5.77 -4.61
CA TRP A 53 13.67 4.37 -4.59
C TRP A 53 14.80 3.40 -4.95
N ALA A 54 15.70 3.77 -5.86
CA ALA A 54 16.84 2.93 -6.25
C ALA A 54 17.82 2.67 -5.09
N ASN A 55 18.11 3.72 -4.30
CA ASN A 55 18.99 3.59 -3.13
C ASN A 55 18.33 2.76 -2.02
N PHE A 56 17.00 2.86 -1.87
CA PHE A 56 16.26 2.03 -0.93
C PHE A 56 16.23 0.56 -1.35
N SER A 57 15.95 0.28 -2.63
CA SER A 57 15.91 -1.09 -3.14
C SER A 57 17.27 -1.78 -3.04
N GLU A 58 18.36 -1.06 -3.30
CA GLU A 58 19.70 -1.63 -3.17
C GLU A 58 20.04 -1.95 -1.70
N LYS A 59 19.69 -1.05 -0.76
CA LYS A 59 19.85 -1.33 0.67
C LYS A 59 19.05 -2.54 1.14
N MET A 60 17.83 -2.69 0.66
CA MET A 60 16.99 -3.87 0.97
C MET A 60 17.62 -5.15 0.43
N ARG A 61 18.10 -5.15 -0.83
CA ARG A 61 18.78 -6.30 -1.43
C ARG A 61 20.02 -6.71 -0.64
N ILE A 62 20.83 -5.74 -0.20
CA ILE A 62 22.02 -6.01 0.63
C ILE A 62 21.62 -6.62 1.99
N ALA A 63 20.59 -6.09 2.64
CA ALA A 63 20.09 -6.64 3.90
C ALA A 63 19.60 -8.08 3.74
N GLU A 64 18.84 -8.37 2.67
CA GLU A 64 18.37 -9.74 2.38
C GLU A 64 19.53 -10.71 2.12
N THR A 65 20.58 -10.28 1.43
CA THR A 65 21.78 -11.12 1.21
C THR A 65 22.54 -11.38 2.50
N ALA A 66 22.63 -10.39 3.40
CA ALA A 66 23.29 -10.55 4.69
C ALA A 66 22.52 -11.52 5.60
N ASP A 67 21.19 -11.40 5.67
CA ASP A 67 20.33 -12.34 6.41
C ASP A 67 20.44 -13.78 5.87
N ALA A 68 20.54 -13.93 4.54
CA ALA A 68 20.73 -15.23 3.91
C ALA A 68 22.10 -15.84 4.21
N GLU A 69 23.16 -15.03 4.21
CA GLU A 69 24.52 -15.45 4.59
C GLU A 69 24.59 -15.86 6.06
N ASP A 70 24.00 -15.07 6.96
CA ASP A 70 23.97 -15.40 8.39
C ASP A 70 23.18 -16.69 8.63
N ARG A 71 22.04 -16.88 7.94
CA ARG A 71 21.29 -18.13 7.98
C ARG A 71 22.11 -19.32 7.47
N ALA A 72 22.85 -19.14 6.37
CA ALA A 72 23.71 -20.16 5.79
C ALA A 72 24.85 -20.55 6.76
N ARG A 73 25.50 -19.57 7.39
CA ARG A 73 26.54 -19.81 8.40
C ARG A 73 26.00 -20.53 9.64
N VAL A 74 24.78 -20.21 10.09
CA VAL A 74 24.13 -20.94 11.19
C VAL A 74 23.87 -22.39 10.81
N THR A 75 23.40 -22.65 9.59
CA THR A 75 23.23 -24.03 9.11
C THR A 75 24.56 -24.78 8.99
N GLU A 76 25.62 -24.15 8.48
CA GLU A 76 26.95 -24.76 8.40
C GLU A 76 27.56 -25.03 9.78
N ALA A 77 27.41 -24.10 10.73
CA ALA A 77 27.87 -24.28 12.11
C ALA A 77 27.11 -25.39 12.85
N SER A 78 25.83 -25.62 12.53
CA SER A 78 25.03 -26.71 13.10
C SER A 78 25.31 -28.09 12.47
N VAL A 79 25.95 -28.12 11.30
CA VAL A 79 26.30 -29.34 10.54
C VAL A 79 27.75 -29.78 10.77
N SER A 80 28.56 -28.99 11.50
CA SER A 80 29.91 -29.40 11.88
C SER A 80 29.87 -30.75 12.63
N PRO A 81 30.59 -31.79 12.17
CA PRO A 81 30.36 -33.15 12.62
C PRO A 81 30.76 -33.30 14.07
N ASN A 82 29.96 -34.06 14.81
CA ASN A 82 30.37 -34.66 16.07
C ASN A 82 31.51 -35.65 15.74
N GLU A 83 32.75 -35.16 15.66
CA GLU A 83 33.94 -35.98 15.47
C GLU A 83 34.31 -36.64 16.81
N VAL A 84 33.86 -37.89 17.00
CA VAL A 84 34.44 -38.87 17.94
C VAL A 84 34.44 -40.25 17.27
#